data_AF-A0A535SFE9-F1
#
_entry.id   AF-A0A535SFE9-F1
#
_cell.length_a   1.000
_cell.length_b   1.000
_cell.length_c   1.000
_cell.angle_alpha   90.00
_cell.angle_beta   90.00
_cell.angle_gamma   90.00
#
_symmetry.space_group_name_H-M   'P 1'
#
loop_
_entity.id
_entity.type
_entity.pdbx_description
1 polymer ?
#
loop_
_entity_poly.entity_id
_entity_poly.type
_entity_poly.pdbx_seq_one_letter_code
_entity_poly.pdbx_strand_id
1 'polypeptide(L)'
;MRVSLIAALLATACSQAQPKPVPEATRESAGQSTDAGSRAANEPGGSSLGAEDAGARQRTDNAADAGQQAAADSGQSVGSGIKQGASEAMGNVAAGAKEAGQGVAQGASEAGRYAADAGAKAAGAVGTAASDIAEAVQKLPPAPPIPETPPFLPAVEESRDNPTTPDKVWLGYQLFFDKRLSRDGSMSCESCHHPELAWTSGNATDPKVGGTNKRNAPSMENVAYYQSFYWDGRAPTMEAVSAAAWKGQLGADPDAIAAKLNGILGYRAQFQRAFKEDATGKNIPMAMAAFLRALKTGNSKWDKFEQGEGDAVSMEARRGYRVFQNARCTLCHVPPLYTDSQFHNVGVGFDKPEAERDHGRMDATKDAKDDGKFKTPGLRDVAKTGPYFHDGSVATLSEAIDFMVKGGIKNPNRDEKLKPSRLSARDRKALQAFLESLTGTATFTKAPDLP
;
A
#
# COMPACT_ATOMS: atom_id res chain seq x y z
N MET A 1 -6.56 67.07 -18.50
CA MET A 1 -7.18 66.69 -17.20
C MET A 1 -8.69 66.62 -17.35
N ARG A 2 -9.25 65.44 -17.66
CA ARG A 2 -10.68 65.13 -17.51
C ARG A 2 -10.80 63.65 -17.15
N VAL A 3 -11.16 63.39 -15.89
CA VAL A 3 -11.60 62.07 -15.41
C VAL A 3 -13.09 61.93 -15.75
N SER A 4 -13.61 60.70 -15.81
CA SER A 4 -14.99 60.33 -16.19
C SER A 4 -15.25 60.15 -17.69
N LEU A 5 -14.62 59.12 -18.25
CA LEU A 5 -15.23 58.20 -19.23
C LEU A 5 -14.51 56.83 -19.06
N ILE A 6 -15.10 55.74 -19.57
CA ILE A 6 -14.69 54.32 -19.29
C ILE A 6 -15.18 53.79 -17.93
N ALA A 7 -16.51 53.76 -17.78
CA ALA A 7 -17.21 52.92 -16.81
C ALA A 7 -18.52 52.36 -17.42
N ALA A 8 -18.45 51.93 -18.69
CA ALA A 8 -19.60 51.48 -19.48
C ALA A 8 -19.20 50.63 -20.70
N LEU A 9 -18.47 49.51 -20.51
CA LEU A 9 -18.12 48.60 -21.62
C LEU A 9 -17.78 47.13 -21.23
N LEU A 10 -18.25 46.67 -20.07
CA LEU A 10 -18.03 45.29 -19.57
C LEU A 10 -19.34 44.66 -19.01
N ALA A 11 -20.44 44.77 -19.76
CA ALA A 11 -21.76 44.25 -19.35
C ALA A 11 -22.57 43.61 -20.49
N THR A 12 -21.92 43.05 -21.53
CA THR A 12 -22.63 42.42 -22.67
C THR A 12 -21.89 41.21 -23.26
N ALA A 13 -21.70 40.13 -22.48
CA ALA A 13 -21.33 38.81 -23.02
C ALA A 13 -21.54 37.66 -22.00
N CYS A 14 -22.69 37.61 -21.31
CA CYS A 14 -23.06 36.46 -20.47
C CYS A 14 -24.36 35.84 -20.98
N SER A 15 -24.26 34.95 -21.97
CA SER A 15 -25.37 34.08 -22.36
C SER A 15 -24.91 32.88 -23.22
N GLN A 16 -25.50 31.73 -22.92
CA GLN A 16 -25.59 30.52 -23.77
C GLN A 16 -24.32 29.68 -24.04
N ALA A 17 -24.04 28.79 -23.09
CA ALA A 17 -23.55 27.44 -23.40
C ALA A 17 -24.02 26.45 -22.30
N GLN A 18 -25.22 25.88 -22.44
CA GLN A 18 -25.63 24.72 -21.62
C GLN A 18 -25.24 23.42 -22.33
N PRO A 19 -24.72 22.40 -21.60
CA PRO A 19 -24.44 21.09 -22.19
C PRO A 19 -25.75 20.35 -22.50
N LYS A 20 -25.84 19.79 -23.71
CA LYS A 20 -26.98 18.93 -24.11
C LYS A 20 -26.86 17.54 -23.45
N PRO A 21 -28.00 16.90 -23.10
CA PRO A 21 -27.98 15.57 -22.48
C PRO A 21 -27.56 14.45 -23.46
N VAL A 22 -27.06 13.37 -22.88
CA VAL A 22 -26.58 12.15 -23.55
C VAL A 22 -27.77 11.36 -24.15
N PRO A 23 -27.68 10.83 -25.38
CA PRO A 23 -28.61 9.82 -25.87
C PRO A 23 -28.28 8.45 -25.23
N GLU A 24 -29.25 7.93 -24.49
CA GLU A 24 -29.20 6.63 -23.81
C GLU A 24 -29.20 5.49 -24.84
N ALA A 25 -28.16 4.63 -24.80
CA ALA A 25 -28.08 3.48 -25.68
C ALA A 25 -28.99 2.35 -25.17
N THR A 26 -29.95 1.95 -26.01
CA THR A 26 -31.01 1.00 -25.70
C THR A 26 -30.49 -0.37 -25.25
N ARG A 27 -30.93 -0.81 -24.07
CA ARG A 27 -31.01 -2.24 -23.74
C ARG A 27 -32.24 -2.83 -24.43
N GLU A 28 -32.04 -3.55 -25.53
CA GLU A 28 -33.08 -4.47 -26.01
C GLU A 28 -32.97 -5.83 -25.31
N SER A 29 -34.12 -6.29 -24.81
CA SER A 29 -34.31 -7.63 -24.29
C SER A 29 -35.11 -8.47 -25.28
N ALA A 30 -34.51 -9.55 -25.78
CA ALA A 30 -35.19 -10.68 -26.40
C ALA A 30 -34.29 -11.92 -26.24
N GLY A 31 -34.78 -13.12 -25.97
CA GLY A 31 -36.15 -13.56 -25.66
C GLY A 31 -36.10 -15.02 -25.19
N GLN A 32 -37.09 -15.46 -24.40
CA GLN A 32 -37.11 -16.82 -23.85
C GLN A 32 -37.61 -17.86 -24.85
N SER A 33 -37.06 -19.07 -24.75
CA SER A 33 -37.67 -20.37 -25.10
C SER A 33 -36.99 -21.37 -24.15
N THR A 34 -37.63 -22.02 -23.18
CA THR A 34 -38.59 -23.15 -23.29
C THR A 34 -38.07 -24.26 -24.23
N ASP A 35 -38.08 -25.54 -23.88
CA ASP A 35 -38.90 -26.23 -22.86
C ASP A 35 -38.19 -27.45 -22.20
N ALA A 36 -38.89 -28.14 -21.30
CA ALA A 36 -38.40 -29.09 -20.31
C ALA A 36 -38.04 -30.51 -20.82
N GLY A 37 -37.26 -31.22 -19.99
CA GLY A 37 -37.07 -32.68 -20.01
C GLY A 37 -36.88 -33.19 -18.57
N SER A 38 -37.77 -34.07 -18.10
CA SER A 38 -37.99 -34.32 -16.66
C SER A 38 -37.57 -35.70 -16.14
N ARG A 39 -37.31 -35.80 -14.82
CA ARG A 39 -37.29 -37.00 -13.94
C ARG A 39 -36.11 -37.99 -14.19
N ALA A 40 -35.29 -38.39 -13.21
CA ALA A 40 -35.45 -38.85 -11.81
C ALA A 40 -35.70 -40.38 -11.68
N ALA A 41 -34.79 -41.10 -10.99
CA ALA A 41 -35.07 -42.15 -9.98
C ALA A 41 -33.80 -42.81 -9.38
N ASN A 42 -33.83 -43.00 -8.06
CA ASN A 42 -33.37 -44.15 -7.23
C ASN A 42 -31.91 -44.65 -7.15
N GLU A 43 -31.43 -44.72 -5.91
CA GLU A 43 -30.50 -45.74 -5.35
C GLU A 43 -31.27 -47.05 -4.98
N PRO A 44 -30.76 -47.97 -4.12
CA PRO A 44 -29.40 -48.49 -3.91
C PRO A 44 -29.35 -50.04 -4.03
N GLY A 45 -28.16 -50.64 -3.88
CA GLY A 45 -28.01 -52.10 -3.68
C GLY A 45 -26.76 -52.44 -2.85
N GLY A 46 -26.95 -53.16 -1.74
CA GLY A 46 -25.86 -53.65 -0.88
C GLY A 46 -25.68 -55.17 -0.97
N SER A 47 -25.10 -55.77 0.09
CA SER A 47 -24.73 -57.20 0.26
C SER A 47 -23.38 -57.62 -0.38
N SER A 48 -22.59 -58.58 0.13
CA SER A 48 -22.51 -59.21 1.48
C SER A 48 -21.30 -60.18 1.59
N LEU A 49 -21.09 -60.75 2.78
CA LEU A 49 -20.38 -62.01 3.10
C LEU A 49 -18.84 -62.05 3.14
N GLY A 50 -18.34 -62.83 4.11
CA GLY A 50 -16.94 -63.22 4.36
C GLY A 50 -16.79 -63.70 5.81
N ALA A 51 -16.52 -64.98 6.05
CA ALA A 51 -16.55 -65.64 7.36
C ALA A 51 -15.22 -66.39 7.67
N GLU A 52 -15.22 -67.22 8.74
CA GLU A 52 -14.17 -68.17 9.19
C GLU A 52 -12.99 -67.59 10.00
N ASP A 53 -12.36 -68.29 10.96
CA ASP A 53 -12.77 -69.33 11.95
C ASP A 53 -11.67 -69.47 13.05
N ALA A 54 -11.99 -70.20 14.14
CA ALA A 54 -11.12 -71.01 15.01
C ALA A 54 -10.37 -70.38 16.22
N GLY A 55 -10.44 -71.09 17.37
CA GLY A 55 -9.47 -70.99 18.49
C GLY A 55 -10.01 -70.52 19.86
N ALA A 56 -11.09 -71.07 20.42
CA ALA A 56 -11.11 -72.30 21.24
C ALA A 56 -10.69 -72.18 22.74
N ARG A 57 -11.57 -72.72 23.62
CA ARG A 57 -11.41 -73.08 25.06
C ARG A 57 -11.59 -71.94 26.09
N GLN A 58 -12.25 -72.14 27.24
CA GLN A 58 -13.18 -73.20 27.72
C GLN A 58 -13.85 -72.72 29.04
N ARG A 59 -15.16 -73.00 29.24
CA ARG A 59 -15.86 -73.31 30.54
C ARG A 59 -15.82 -72.28 31.69
N THR A 60 -16.87 -72.02 32.48
CA THR A 60 -18.23 -72.59 32.63
C THR A 60 -19.13 -71.59 33.38
N ASP A 61 -20.39 -71.45 32.93
CA ASP A 61 -21.67 -71.52 33.70
C ASP A 61 -21.75 -70.85 35.11
N ASN A 62 -22.60 -69.82 35.30
CA ASN A 62 -24.00 -69.87 35.79
C ASN A 62 -24.18 -70.44 37.23
N ALA A 63 -25.08 -69.98 38.10
CA ALA A 63 -25.95 -68.78 38.19
C ALA A 63 -26.47 -68.69 39.67
N ALA A 64 -27.49 -67.87 39.95
CA ALA A 64 -28.19 -67.74 41.25
C ALA A 64 -28.70 -69.10 41.84
N ASP A 65 -29.12 -69.27 43.10
CA ASP A 65 -29.89 -68.37 43.99
C ASP A 65 -29.97 -68.89 45.46
N ALA A 66 -30.51 -68.06 46.37
CA ALA A 66 -31.19 -68.30 47.66
C ALA A 66 -30.97 -69.58 48.55
N GLY A 67 -30.73 -69.34 49.86
CA GLY A 67 -31.76 -69.68 50.87
C GLY A 67 -31.50 -70.66 52.04
N GLN A 68 -31.17 -70.10 53.23
CA GLN A 68 -31.71 -70.43 54.59
C GLN A 68 -31.24 -71.63 55.46
N GLN A 69 -31.00 -71.31 56.76
CA GLN A 69 -30.97 -72.12 58.02
C GLN A 69 -30.10 -73.41 58.09
N ALA A 70 -29.50 -73.90 59.20
CA ALA A 70 -29.31 -73.52 60.62
C ALA A 70 -28.36 -74.60 61.28
N ALA A 71 -27.77 -74.50 62.49
CA ALA A 71 -27.43 -73.43 63.45
C ALA A 71 -26.52 -74.00 64.58
N ALA A 72 -25.79 -73.14 65.32
CA ALA A 72 -24.96 -73.41 66.53
C ALA A 72 -23.68 -74.30 66.31
N ASP A 73 -22.56 -74.11 67.05
CA ASP A 73 -22.34 -73.38 68.30
C ASP A 73 -20.88 -72.85 68.44
N SER A 74 -20.58 -72.10 69.51
CA SER A 74 -19.32 -71.38 69.84
C SER A 74 -19.02 -70.11 69.02
N GLY A 75 -18.42 -69.05 69.56
CA GLY A 75 -18.03 -68.75 70.95
C GLY A 75 -17.60 -67.27 71.08
N GLN A 76 -17.84 -66.64 72.23
CA GLN A 76 -17.73 -65.19 72.42
C GLN A 76 -16.29 -64.64 72.19
N SER A 77 -16.08 -63.74 71.21
CA SER A 77 -14.84 -62.94 71.13
C SER A 77 -14.87 -61.65 70.28
N VAL A 78 -15.81 -61.46 69.33
CA VAL A 78 -15.67 -60.40 68.30
C VAL A 78 -16.89 -59.45 68.21
N GLY A 79 -17.31 -58.86 69.33
CA GLY A 79 -18.49 -57.98 69.40
C GLY A 79 -18.23 -56.47 69.52
N SER A 80 -17.11 -56.06 70.12
CA SER A 80 -16.91 -54.64 70.54
C SER A 80 -16.00 -53.81 69.62
N GLY A 81 -15.16 -54.43 68.79
CA GLY A 81 -14.19 -53.69 67.97
C GLY A 81 -14.78 -53.01 66.73
N ILE A 82 -15.84 -53.58 66.13
CA ILE A 82 -16.35 -53.15 64.82
C ILE A 82 -17.17 -51.84 64.90
N LYS A 83 -17.78 -51.53 66.05
CA LYS A 83 -18.53 -50.27 66.23
C LYS A 83 -17.66 -49.06 66.58
N GLN A 84 -16.42 -49.28 67.02
CA GLN A 84 -15.51 -48.20 67.41
C GLN A 84 -14.71 -47.69 66.20
N GLY A 85 -14.16 -48.60 65.38
CA GLY A 85 -13.43 -48.23 64.15
C GLY A 85 -14.27 -47.50 63.09
N ALA A 86 -15.57 -47.80 62.98
CA ALA A 86 -16.46 -47.10 62.04
C ALA A 86 -16.72 -45.63 62.44
N SER A 87 -16.70 -45.32 63.74
CA SER A 87 -16.90 -43.95 64.25
C SER A 87 -15.64 -43.09 64.05
N GLU A 88 -14.45 -43.66 64.29
CA GLU A 88 -13.17 -42.96 64.14
C GLU A 88 -12.83 -42.73 62.66
N ALA A 89 -13.16 -43.69 61.77
CA ALA A 89 -12.98 -43.53 60.33
C ALA A 89 -13.83 -42.38 59.75
N MET A 90 -15.10 -42.26 60.16
CA MET A 90 -15.96 -41.15 59.69
C MET A 90 -15.55 -39.79 60.26
N GLY A 91 -15.05 -39.74 61.50
CA GLY A 91 -14.51 -38.52 62.10
C GLY A 91 -13.29 -37.98 61.35
N ASN A 92 -12.34 -38.85 60.99
CA ASN A 92 -11.13 -38.46 60.27
C ASN A 92 -11.42 -38.05 58.81
N VAL A 93 -12.38 -38.69 58.14
CA VAL A 93 -12.83 -38.28 56.79
C VAL A 93 -13.53 -36.92 56.82
N ALA A 94 -14.34 -36.64 57.85
CA ALA A 94 -14.99 -35.34 58.01
C ALA A 94 -14.00 -34.20 58.33
N ALA A 95 -12.94 -34.49 59.10
CA ALA A 95 -11.86 -33.53 59.36
C ALA A 95 -11.06 -33.23 58.07
N GLY A 96 -10.60 -34.26 57.36
CA GLY A 96 -9.84 -34.10 56.11
C GLY A 96 -10.64 -33.41 55.01
N ALA A 97 -11.95 -33.65 54.90
CA ALA A 97 -12.81 -32.92 53.96
C ALA A 97 -12.96 -31.43 54.30
N LYS A 98 -12.90 -31.07 55.59
CA LYS A 98 -13.00 -29.68 56.06
C LYS A 98 -11.70 -28.91 55.83
N GLU A 99 -10.55 -29.55 56.08
CA GLU A 99 -9.23 -29.01 55.77
C GLU A 99 -9.00 -28.87 54.25
N ALA A 100 -9.40 -29.88 53.46
CA ALA A 100 -9.37 -29.79 51.99
C ALA A 100 -10.29 -28.67 51.46
N GLY A 101 -11.50 -28.52 52.01
CA GLY A 101 -12.41 -27.43 51.65
C GLY A 101 -11.87 -26.05 52.02
N GLN A 102 -11.17 -25.92 53.16
CA GLN A 102 -10.50 -24.67 53.56
C GLN A 102 -9.29 -24.36 52.68
N GLY A 103 -8.46 -25.36 52.33
CA GLY A 103 -7.33 -25.20 51.41
C GLY A 103 -7.78 -24.81 50.00
N VAL A 104 -8.86 -25.40 49.48
CA VAL A 104 -9.45 -25.02 48.17
C VAL A 104 -10.05 -23.61 48.23
N ALA A 105 -10.71 -23.23 49.32
CA ALA A 105 -11.24 -21.87 49.50
C ALA A 105 -10.12 -20.81 49.64
N GLN A 106 -9.05 -21.11 50.37
CA GLN A 106 -7.87 -20.24 50.46
C GLN A 106 -7.18 -20.12 49.09
N GLY A 107 -6.90 -21.24 48.41
CA GLY A 107 -6.29 -21.24 47.09
C GLY A 107 -7.12 -20.50 46.03
N ALA A 108 -8.45 -20.64 46.06
CA ALA A 108 -9.35 -19.85 45.20
C ALA A 108 -9.33 -18.35 45.56
N SER A 109 -9.24 -18.01 46.85
CA SER A 109 -9.14 -16.61 47.30
C SER A 109 -7.78 -15.97 46.96
N GLU A 110 -6.69 -16.75 46.99
CA GLU A 110 -5.36 -16.31 46.61
C GLU A 110 -5.24 -16.19 45.10
N ALA A 111 -5.72 -17.17 44.33
CA ALA A 111 -5.84 -17.06 42.87
C ALA A 111 -6.69 -15.84 42.44
N GLY A 112 -7.79 -15.58 43.15
CA GLY A 112 -8.61 -14.39 42.95
C GLY A 112 -7.88 -13.09 43.25
N ARG A 113 -7.07 -13.02 44.32
CA ARG A 113 -6.21 -11.86 44.62
C ARG A 113 -5.08 -11.70 43.59
N TYR A 114 -4.41 -12.77 43.18
CA TYR A 114 -3.38 -12.72 42.14
C TYR A 114 -3.96 -12.25 40.80
N ALA A 115 -5.16 -12.71 40.42
CA ALA A 115 -5.85 -12.24 39.22
C ALA A 115 -6.29 -10.77 39.34
N ALA A 116 -6.79 -10.34 40.51
CA ALA A 116 -7.15 -8.95 40.77
C ALA A 116 -5.92 -8.01 40.77
N ASP A 117 -4.81 -8.41 41.40
CA ASP A 117 -3.56 -7.67 41.43
C ASP A 117 -2.89 -7.60 40.05
N ALA A 118 -2.93 -8.70 39.28
CA ALA A 118 -2.47 -8.70 37.89
C ALA A 118 -3.34 -7.80 37.01
N GLY A 119 -4.66 -7.85 37.18
CA GLY A 119 -5.61 -6.97 36.51
C GLY A 119 -5.41 -5.49 36.87
N ALA A 120 -5.19 -5.18 38.16
CA ALA A 120 -4.93 -3.83 38.64
C ALA A 120 -3.57 -3.29 38.16
N LYS A 121 -2.53 -4.13 38.13
CA LYS A 121 -1.21 -3.77 37.56
C LYS A 121 -1.27 -3.57 36.06
N ALA A 122 -2.02 -4.40 35.33
CA ALA A 122 -2.24 -4.24 33.90
C ALA A 122 -3.05 -2.97 33.60
N ALA A 123 -4.15 -2.73 34.32
CA ALA A 123 -4.95 -1.50 34.19
C ALA A 123 -4.14 -0.24 34.56
N GLY A 124 -3.31 -0.31 35.60
CA GLY A 124 -2.39 0.76 35.98
C GLY A 124 -1.34 1.05 34.90
N ALA A 125 -0.69 0.02 34.36
CA ALA A 125 0.32 0.15 33.30
C ALA A 125 -0.28 0.65 31.97
N VAL A 126 -1.50 0.24 31.64
CA VAL A 126 -2.25 0.77 30.48
C VAL A 126 -2.66 2.22 30.74
N GLY A 127 -3.06 2.57 31.97
CA GLY A 127 -3.37 3.93 32.37
C GLY A 127 -2.18 4.87 32.25
N THR A 128 -1.00 4.48 32.75
CA THR A 128 0.23 5.27 32.62
C THR A 128 0.68 5.37 31.16
N ALA A 129 0.68 4.26 30.41
CA ALA A 129 1.05 4.31 29.00
C ALA A 129 0.11 5.20 28.17
N ALA A 130 -1.17 5.27 28.53
CA ALA A 130 -2.13 6.18 27.91
C ALA A 130 -1.90 7.66 28.31
N SER A 131 -1.57 7.95 29.57
CA SER A 131 -1.23 9.32 29.99
C SER A 131 0.07 9.81 29.34
N ASP A 132 1.10 8.96 29.28
CA ASP A 132 2.40 9.29 28.70
C ASP A 132 2.27 9.61 27.20
N ILE A 133 1.41 8.87 26.49
CA ILE A 133 1.10 9.13 25.07
C ILE A 133 0.28 10.42 24.91
N ALA A 134 -0.73 10.66 25.75
CA ALA A 134 -1.52 11.90 25.69
C ALA A 134 -0.67 13.15 25.96
N GLU A 135 0.30 13.05 26.88
CA GLU A 135 1.27 14.11 27.16
C GLU A 135 2.28 14.27 26.01
N ALA A 136 2.79 13.17 25.45
CA ALA A 136 3.68 13.21 24.28
C ALA A 136 3.00 13.86 23.06
N VAL A 137 1.74 13.54 22.78
CA VAL A 137 0.94 14.16 21.70
C VAL A 137 0.83 15.67 21.86
N GLN A 138 0.66 16.16 23.10
CA GLN A 138 0.59 17.59 23.41
C GLN A 138 1.95 18.30 23.29
N LYS A 139 3.04 17.59 23.59
CA LYS A 139 4.43 18.09 23.50
C LYS A 139 5.00 18.09 22.08
N LEU A 140 4.42 17.34 21.14
CA LEU A 140 4.90 17.31 19.76
C LEU A 140 4.79 18.72 19.13
N PRO A 141 5.85 19.22 18.44
CA PRO A 141 5.76 20.48 17.72
C PRO A 141 4.68 20.42 16.62
N PRO A 142 4.09 21.55 16.22
CA PRO A 142 3.17 21.57 15.09
C PRO A 142 3.88 21.04 13.83
N ALA A 143 3.20 20.20 13.06
CA ALA A 143 3.74 19.73 11.79
C ALA A 143 3.95 20.92 10.83
N PRO A 144 5.03 20.94 10.02
CA PRO A 144 5.23 21.99 9.03
C PRO A 144 4.04 22.11 8.07
N PRO A 145 3.72 23.34 7.60
CA PRO A 145 2.64 23.53 6.63
C PRO A 145 2.95 22.77 5.33
N ILE A 146 1.89 22.24 4.71
CA ILE A 146 1.99 21.62 3.39
C ILE A 146 2.41 22.71 2.38
N PRO A 147 3.44 22.48 1.54
CA PRO A 147 3.82 23.43 0.50
C PRO A 147 2.65 23.77 -0.43
N GLU A 148 2.51 25.06 -0.78
CA GLU A 148 1.44 25.51 -1.66
C GLU A 148 1.55 24.86 -3.04
N THR A 149 0.40 24.45 -3.60
CA THR A 149 0.35 23.91 -4.96
C THR A 149 0.35 25.09 -5.95
N PRO A 150 1.29 25.14 -6.91
CA PRO A 150 1.31 26.21 -7.91
C PRO A 150 -0.02 26.29 -8.69
N PRO A 151 -0.63 27.47 -8.86
CA PRO A 151 -2.04 27.62 -9.26
C PRO A 151 -2.37 27.20 -10.71
N PHE A 152 -1.35 26.96 -11.53
CA PHE A 152 -1.49 26.45 -12.90
C PHE A 152 -1.50 24.91 -12.98
N LEU A 153 -1.16 24.21 -11.88
CA LEU A 153 -1.38 22.77 -11.79
C LEU A 153 -2.86 22.49 -11.48
N PRO A 154 -3.42 21.37 -11.96
CA PRO A 154 -4.81 21.01 -11.65
C PRO A 154 -4.97 20.78 -10.13
N ALA A 155 -6.20 20.86 -9.64
CA ALA A 155 -6.50 20.38 -8.29
C ALA A 155 -6.23 18.87 -8.19
N VAL A 156 -5.63 18.43 -7.08
CA VAL A 156 -5.52 17.00 -6.73
C VAL A 156 -6.87 16.53 -6.17
N GLU A 157 -7.30 15.33 -6.56
CA GLU A 157 -8.42 14.68 -5.90
C GLU A 157 -7.99 14.17 -4.52
N GLU A 158 -8.54 14.76 -3.45
CA GLU A 158 -8.25 14.32 -2.09
C GLU A 158 -8.86 12.94 -1.81
N SER A 159 -8.07 12.05 -1.19
CA SER A 159 -8.55 10.74 -0.79
C SER A 159 -9.52 10.87 0.39
N ARG A 160 -10.78 10.48 0.19
CA ARG A 160 -11.83 10.54 1.22
C ARG A 160 -11.47 9.76 2.48
N ASP A 161 -10.84 8.60 2.31
CA ASP A 161 -10.46 7.70 3.40
C ASP A 161 -9.07 8.04 3.99
N ASN A 162 -8.27 8.81 3.26
CA ASN A 162 -6.96 9.27 3.70
C ASN A 162 -6.67 10.72 3.27
N PRO A 163 -7.39 11.71 3.85
CA PRO A 163 -7.21 13.12 3.49
C PRO A 163 -5.80 13.59 3.84
N THR A 164 -5.24 14.46 2.99
CA THR A 164 -3.89 15.01 3.15
C THR A 164 -3.87 16.08 4.24
N THR A 165 -3.18 15.82 5.36
CA THR A 165 -3.06 16.77 6.48
C THR A 165 -1.59 17.02 6.81
N PRO A 166 -1.22 18.19 7.40
CA PRO A 166 0.16 18.48 7.77
C PRO A 166 0.82 17.39 8.61
N ASP A 167 0.10 16.82 9.59
CA ASP A 167 0.58 15.73 10.44
C ASP A 167 0.88 14.45 9.67
N LYS A 168 0.00 14.04 8.75
CA LYS A 168 0.23 12.85 7.92
C LYS A 168 1.36 13.05 6.91
N VAL A 169 1.45 14.25 6.34
CA VAL A 169 2.53 14.63 5.41
C VAL A 169 3.87 14.61 6.12
N TRP A 170 3.96 15.20 7.32
CA TRP A 170 5.21 15.22 8.10
C TRP A 170 5.62 13.82 8.57
N LEU A 171 4.68 13.04 9.09
CA LEU A 171 4.91 11.64 9.48
C LEU A 171 5.35 10.80 8.28
N GLY A 172 4.66 10.93 7.14
CA GLY A 172 5.02 10.27 5.88
C GLY A 172 6.41 10.65 5.39
N TYR A 173 6.79 11.93 5.52
CA TYR A 173 8.10 12.44 5.17
C TYR A 173 9.21 11.83 6.04
N GLN A 174 9.02 11.77 7.36
CA GLN A 174 9.96 11.10 8.27
C GLN A 174 10.10 9.61 7.93
N LEU A 175 8.98 8.90 7.76
CA LEU A 175 8.96 7.49 7.41
C LEU A 175 9.65 7.19 6.06
N PHE A 176 9.63 8.12 5.11
CA PHE A 176 10.28 7.95 3.81
C PHE A 176 11.82 7.83 3.91
N PHE A 177 12.43 8.52 4.88
CA PHE A 177 13.87 8.46 5.16
C PHE A 177 14.23 7.36 6.17
N ASP A 178 13.28 6.85 6.93
CA ASP A 178 13.57 5.95 8.05
C ASP A 178 13.90 4.51 7.61
N LYS A 179 15.18 4.15 7.77
CA LYS A 179 15.66 2.80 7.47
C LYS A 179 15.04 1.71 8.35
N ARG A 180 14.47 2.06 9.51
CA ARG A 180 13.74 1.13 10.38
C ARG A 180 12.50 0.52 9.69
N LEU A 181 12.05 1.06 8.54
CA LEU A 181 11.04 0.47 7.67
C LEU A 181 11.51 -0.69 6.78
N SER A 182 12.80 -0.95 6.64
CA SER A 182 13.28 -2.18 5.98
C SER A 182 13.46 -3.33 6.95
N ARG A 183 13.30 -4.55 6.44
CA ARG A 183 13.40 -5.81 7.19
C ARG A 183 14.68 -5.94 8.03
N ASP A 184 15.80 -5.47 7.48
CA ASP A 184 17.14 -5.58 8.06
C ASP A 184 17.75 -4.22 8.44
N GLY A 185 17.00 -3.11 8.31
CA GLY A 185 17.48 -1.78 8.64
C GLY A 185 18.47 -1.18 7.65
N SER A 186 18.71 -1.80 6.49
CA SER A 186 19.74 -1.36 5.54
C SER A 186 19.32 -0.15 4.70
N MET A 187 18.02 -0.02 4.37
CA MET A 187 17.50 0.93 3.40
C MET A 187 16.15 1.54 3.80
N SER A 188 15.82 2.67 3.19
CA SER A 188 14.54 3.39 3.31
C SER A 188 13.98 3.66 1.90
N CYS A 189 12.88 4.39 1.80
CA CYS A 189 12.31 4.76 0.49
C CYS A 189 13.21 5.76 -0.24
N GLU A 190 13.84 6.67 0.50
CA GLU A 190 14.86 7.59 0.00
C GLU A 190 16.03 6.87 -0.67
N SER A 191 16.37 5.65 -0.24
CA SER A 191 17.50 4.88 -0.81
C SER A 191 17.30 4.46 -2.29
N CYS A 192 16.15 4.77 -2.89
CA CYS A 192 15.86 4.65 -4.33
C CYS A 192 15.25 5.95 -4.92
N HIS A 193 15.09 6.99 -4.11
CA HIS A 193 14.32 8.19 -4.42
C HIS A 193 14.94 9.41 -3.72
N HIS A 194 16.07 9.90 -4.25
CA HIS A 194 16.86 10.98 -3.67
C HIS A 194 16.28 12.36 -4.03
N PRO A 195 16.08 13.29 -3.05
CA PRO A 195 15.43 14.58 -3.30
C PRO A 195 16.10 15.43 -4.39
N GLU A 196 17.43 15.42 -4.45
CA GLU A 196 18.23 16.21 -5.40
C GLU A 196 18.11 15.71 -6.85
N LEU A 197 17.78 14.44 -7.04
CA LEU A 197 17.53 13.81 -8.35
C LEU A 197 16.03 13.81 -8.72
N ALA A 198 15.27 14.77 -8.17
CA ALA A 198 13.80 14.82 -8.29
C ALA A 198 13.14 13.48 -7.89
N TRP A 199 13.62 12.89 -6.80
CA TRP A 199 13.12 11.65 -6.22
C TRP A 199 13.23 10.45 -7.17
N THR A 200 14.33 10.36 -7.91
CA THR A 200 14.85 9.13 -8.53
C THR A 200 16.15 8.71 -7.86
N SER A 201 16.73 7.60 -8.30
CA SER A 201 17.97 7.05 -7.74
C SER A 201 19.25 7.43 -8.48
N GLY A 202 19.16 7.93 -9.72
CA GLY A 202 20.31 8.03 -10.61
C GLY A 202 20.80 6.68 -11.18
N ASN A 203 20.15 5.56 -10.83
CA ASN A 203 20.53 4.21 -11.26
C ASN A 203 19.63 3.68 -12.39
N ALA A 204 20.16 2.78 -13.22
CA ALA A 204 19.35 2.07 -14.20
C ALA A 204 18.37 1.07 -13.54
N THR A 205 18.81 0.42 -12.46
CA THR A 205 17.98 -0.47 -11.62
C THR A 205 18.43 -0.38 -10.17
N ASP A 206 17.47 -0.29 -9.25
CA ASP A 206 17.77 -0.05 -7.84
C ASP A 206 17.87 -1.30 -6.98
N PRO A 207 18.68 -1.28 -5.90
CA PRO A 207 18.73 -2.38 -4.95
C PRO A 207 17.38 -2.58 -4.25
N LYS A 208 17.18 -3.79 -3.72
CA LYS A 208 16.11 -4.12 -2.78
C LYS A 208 16.61 -5.10 -1.74
N VAL A 209 15.88 -5.26 -0.64
CA VAL A 209 16.20 -6.27 0.37
C VAL A 209 16.20 -7.66 -0.29
N GLY A 210 17.38 -8.28 -0.34
CA GLY A 210 17.60 -9.59 -0.98
C GLY A 210 17.73 -9.59 -2.51
N GLY A 211 18.02 -8.47 -3.18
CA GLY A 211 18.35 -8.47 -4.62
C GLY A 211 18.28 -7.09 -5.29
N THR A 212 17.84 -7.07 -6.54
CA THR A 212 17.70 -5.84 -7.35
C THR A 212 16.27 -5.73 -7.93
N ASN A 213 15.81 -4.51 -8.15
CA ASN A 213 14.62 -4.22 -8.94
C ASN A 213 14.87 -4.44 -10.44
N LYS A 214 13.82 -4.65 -11.23
CA LYS A 214 13.92 -4.83 -12.69
C LYS A 214 13.89 -3.52 -13.50
N ARG A 215 13.51 -2.41 -12.87
CA ARG A 215 13.19 -1.14 -13.53
C ARG A 215 13.88 0.02 -12.80
N ASN A 216 14.13 1.09 -13.54
CA ASN A 216 14.54 2.39 -13.02
C ASN A 216 13.44 2.96 -12.10
N ALA A 217 13.83 3.58 -10.98
CA ALA A 217 12.91 4.27 -10.09
C ALA A 217 12.35 5.54 -10.77
N PRO A 218 11.04 5.62 -11.07
CA PRO A 218 10.44 6.83 -11.62
C PRO A 218 10.45 7.95 -10.58
N SER A 219 10.45 9.19 -11.03
CA SER A 219 10.35 10.36 -10.15
C SER A 219 9.06 10.31 -9.32
N MET A 220 9.19 10.62 -8.03
CA MET A 220 8.04 10.81 -7.12
C MET A 220 7.45 12.22 -7.17
N GLU A 221 8.05 13.15 -7.92
CA GLU A 221 7.50 14.49 -8.09
C GLU A 221 6.16 14.46 -8.83
N ASN A 222 5.17 15.21 -8.32
CA ASN A 222 3.84 15.33 -8.92
C ASN A 222 3.07 14.01 -9.11
N VAL A 223 3.42 12.92 -8.40
CA VAL A 223 2.69 11.64 -8.51
C VAL A 223 1.23 11.71 -8.04
N ALA A 224 0.88 12.78 -7.30
CA ALA A 224 -0.47 13.12 -6.86
C ALA A 224 -1.53 13.16 -8.00
N TYR A 225 -1.11 13.41 -9.23
CA TYR A 225 -2.00 13.53 -10.39
C TYR A 225 -2.18 12.22 -11.19
N TYR A 226 -1.52 11.13 -10.79
CA TYR A 226 -1.66 9.84 -11.45
C TYR A 226 -2.81 9.01 -10.89
N GLN A 227 -3.61 8.41 -11.78
CA GLN A 227 -4.67 7.46 -11.44
C GLN A 227 -4.18 6.00 -11.32
N SER A 228 -2.93 5.73 -11.72
CA SER A 228 -2.30 4.41 -11.59
C SER A 228 -0.79 4.53 -11.41
N PHE A 229 -0.22 3.58 -10.67
CA PHE A 229 1.13 3.63 -10.14
C PHE A 229 1.98 2.44 -10.59
N TYR A 230 3.32 2.60 -10.49
CA TYR A 230 4.34 1.91 -11.27
C TYR A 230 4.29 2.21 -12.79
N TRP A 231 5.37 1.85 -13.49
CA TRP A 231 5.52 1.97 -14.95
C TRP A 231 4.48 1.21 -15.77
N ASP A 232 3.90 0.12 -15.24
CA ASP A 232 2.87 -0.71 -15.89
C ASP A 232 1.43 -0.37 -15.44
N GLY A 233 1.29 0.50 -14.43
CA GLY A 233 0.01 0.89 -13.87
C GLY A 233 -0.67 -0.18 -13.02
N ARG A 234 0.06 -1.20 -12.54
CA ARG A 234 -0.53 -2.34 -11.80
C ARG A 234 -1.09 -1.98 -10.43
N ALA A 235 -0.68 -0.86 -9.84
CA ALA A 235 -1.16 -0.40 -8.54
C ALA A 235 -2.23 0.70 -8.72
N PRO A 236 -3.46 0.51 -8.20
CA PRO A 236 -4.59 1.42 -8.46
C PRO A 236 -4.64 2.65 -7.54
N THR A 237 -3.93 2.64 -6.41
CA THR A 237 -3.91 3.75 -5.45
C THR A 237 -2.50 4.00 -4.93
N MET A 238 -2.28 5.20 -4.39
CA MET A 238 -1.00 5.60 -3.84
C MET A 238 -0.64 4.80 -2.58
N GLU A 239 -1.64 4.51 -1.75
CA GLU A 239 -1.54 3.60 -0.61
C GLU A 239 -1.14 2.18 -1.04
N ALA A 240 -1.72 1.67 -2.15
CA ALA A 240 -1.42 0.33 -2.66
C ALA A 240 0.01 0.21 -3.22
N VAL A 241 0.51 1.22 -3.94
CA VAL A 241 1.92 1.22 -4.39
C VAL A 241 2.88 1.36 -3.20
N SER A 242 2.54 2.18 -2.20
CA SER A 242 3.37 2.37 -1.01
C SER A 242 3.48 1.07 -0.20
N ALA A 243 2.36 0.39 0.04
CA ALA A 243 2.34 -0.92 0.69
C ALA A 243 3.08 -2.01 -0.12
N ALA A 244 2.90 -2.04 -1.44
CA ALA A 244 3.56 -3.00 -2.33
C ALA A 244 5.08 -2.78 -2.41
N ALA A 245 5.54 -1.54 -2.44
CA ALA A 245 6.96 -1.19 -2.40
C ALA A 245 7.58 -1.53 -1.03
N TRP A 246 6.92 -1.15 0.06
CA TRP A 246 7.37 -1.46 1.43
C TRP A 246 7.57 -2.96 1.65
N LYS A 247 6.58 -3.78 1.26
CA LYS A 247 6.70 -5.26 1.34
C LYS A 247 7.68 -5.85 0.32
N GLY A 248 7.58 -5.43 -0.95
CA GLY A 248 8.27 -6.09 -2.08
C GLY A 248 9.70 -5.61 -2.35
N GLN A 249 10.08 -4.42 -1.86
CA GLN A 249 11.39 -3.81 -2.06
C GLN A 249 12.14 -3.63 -0.74
N LEU A 250 11.49 -3.11 0.31
CA LEU A 250 12.09 -3.00 1.66
C LEU A 250 11.94 -4.30 2.48
N GLY A 251 11.32 -5.34 1.91
CA GLY A 251 11.19 -6.67 2.51
C GLY A 251 10.31 -6.71 3.77
N ALA A 252 9.50 -5.68 3.99
CA ALA A 252 8.86 -5.42 5.27
C ALA A 252 7.86 -6.50 5.70
N ASP A 253 7.93 -6.83 6.99
CA ASP A 253 6.81 -7.40 7.76
C ASP A 253 6.05 -6.23 8.40
N PRO A 254 4.80 -5.94 7.96
CA PRO A 254 4.07 -4.76 8.42
C PRO A 254 3.78 -4.76 9.93
N ASP A 255 3.52 -5.92 10.52
CA ASP A 255 3.11 -6.02 11.93
C ASP A 255 4.33 -5.96 12.85
N ALA A 256 5.43 -6.62 12.49
CA ALA A 256 6.69 -6.55 13.22
C ALA A 256 7.26 -5.12 13.23
N ILE A 257 7.18 -4.40 12.10
CA ILE A 257 7.66 -3.02 12.01
C ILE A 257 6.70 -2.05 12.70
N ALA A 258 5.38 -2.23 12.58
CA ALA A 258 4.41 -1.45 13.35
C ALA A 258 4.66 -1.57 14.87
N ALA A 259 4.88 -2.78 15.39
CA ALA A 259 5.24 -3.00 16.79
C ALA A 259 6.53 -2.26 17.19
N LYS A 260 7.56 -2.27 16.32
CA LYS A 260 8.81 -1.53 16.53
C LYS A 260 8.61 -0.01 16.57
N LEU A 261 7.78 0.56 15.68
CA LEU A 261 7.45 1.98 15.68
C LEU A 261 6.63 2.37 16.93
N ASN A 262 5.73 1.51 17.38
CA ASN A 262 4.94 1.72 18.60
C ASN A 262 5.79 1.65 19.88
N GLY A 263 6.97 1.03 19.84
CA GLY A 263 7.98 1.11 20.89
C GLY A 263 8.70 2.47 20.98
N ILE A 264 8.54 3.35 19.99
CA ILE A 264 9.16 4.69 19.93
C ILE A 264 8.09 5.72 20.29
N LEU A 265 8.21 6.32 21.48
CA LEU A 265 7.20 7.25 22.04
C LEU A 265 6.86 8.39 21.07
N GLY A 266 7.86 8.97 20.40
CA GLY A 266 7.67 10.04 19.43
C GLY A 266 6.85 9.61 18.21
N TYR A 267 7.15 8.46 17.60
CA TYR A 267 6.34 7.93 16.50
C TYR A 267 4.92 7.58 16.95
N ARG A 268 4.77 6.86 18.06
CA ARG A 268 3.45 6.48 18.56
C ARG A 268 2.56 7.70 18.82
N ALA A 269 3.13 8.77 19.39
CA ALA A 269 2.44 10.04 19.55
C ALA A 269 2.07 10.70 18.19
N GLN A 270 2.96 10.63 17.18
CA GLN A 270 2.65 11.17 15.85
C GLN A 270 1.53 10.39 15.14
N PHE A 271 1.53 9.06 15.21
CA PHE A 271 0.44 8.23 14.69
C PHE A 271 -0.89 8.56 15.40
N GLN A 272 -0.87 8.69 16.73
CA GLN A 272 -2.04 9.11 17.50
C GLN A 272 -2.51 10.53 17.11
N ARG A 273 -1.60 11.47 16.84
CA ARG A 273 -1.99 12.80 16.35
C ARG A 273 -2.62 12.75 14.96
N ALA A 274 -1.99 12.04 14.02
CA ALA A 274 -2.35 11.99 12.60
C ALA A 274 -3.55 11.09 12.25
N PHE A 275 -3.73 9.97 12.98
CA PHE A 275 -4.71 8.91 12.68
C PHE A 275 -5.65 8.56 13.85
N LYS A 276 -5.38 9.02 15.09
CA LYS A 276 -6.10 8.59 16.31
C LYS A 276 -5.96 7.08 16.58
N GLU A 277 -4.85 6.51 16.14
CA GLU A 277 -4.50 5.09 16.21
C GLU A 277 -2.99 4.99 16.44
N ASP A 278 -2.52 3.87 16.98
CA ASP A 278 -1.09 3.50 16.97
C ASP A 278 -0.65 3.13 15.55
N ALA A 279 0.65 2.96 15.30
CA ALA A 279 1.15 2.52 13.99
C ALA A 279 0.59 1.13 13.64
N THR A 280 0.13 0.97 12.39
CA THR A 280 -0.38 -0.29 11.83
C THR A 280 0.12 -0.49 10.40
N GLY A 281 0.10 -1.74 9.92
CA GLY A 281 0.40 -2.06 8.52
C GLY A 281 -0.51 -1.35 7.48
N LYS A 282 -1.64 -0.76 7.91
CA LYS A 282 -2.54 0.05 7.10
C LYS A 282 -2.16 1.53 7.11
N ASN A 283 -1.93 2.12 8.29
CA ASN A 283 -1.74 3.57 8.41
C ASN A 283 -0.31 4.05 8.08
N ILE A 284 0.70 3.16 8.12
CA ILE A 284 2.06 3.46 7.64
C ILE A 284 2.07 3.80 6.12
N PRO A 285 1.54 2.96 5.20
CA PRO A 285 1.35 3.33 3.79
C PRO A 285 0.46 4.56 3.56
N MET A 286 -0.51 4.84 4.46
CA MET A 286 -1.35 6.03 4.36
C MET A 286 -0.58 7.31 4.68
N ALA A 287 0.34 7.30 5.63
CA ALA A 287 1.23 8.44 5.90
C ALA A 287 2.13 8.71 4.70
N MET A 288 2.75 7.66 4.14
CA MET A 288 3.56 7.76 2.91
C MET A 288 2.77 8.34 1.74
N ALA A 289 1.53 7.86 1.51
CA ALA A 289 0.66 8.39 0.45
C ALA A 289 0.27 9.86 0.69
N ALA A 290 0.07 10.29 1.93
CA ALA A 290 -0.16 11.71 2.22
C ALA A 290 1.07 12.57 1.86
N PHE A 291 2.28 12.14 2.22
CA PHE A 291 3.52 12.80 1.81
C PHE A 291 3.65 12.88 0.28
N LEU A 292 3.45 11.76 -0.43
CA LEU A 292 3.54 11.69 -1.89
C LEU A 292 2.45 12.52 -2.62
N ARG A 293 1.30 12.80 -1.97
CA ARG A 293 0.31 13.79 -2.47
C ARG A 293 0.76 15.24 -2.30
N ALA A 294 1.52 15.53 -1.24
CA ALA A 294 2.10 16.84 -0.98
C ALA A 294 3.36 17.11 -1.81
N LEU A 295 4.07 16.06 -2.26
CA LEU A 295 5.28 16.16 -3.07
C LEU A 295 4.97 16.66 -4.49
N LYS A 296 5.07 17.98 -4.64
CA LYS A 296 4.76 18.71 -5.87
C LYS A 296 5.90 19.65 -6.23
N THR A 297 6.13 19.76 -7.54
CA THR A 297 7.12 20.67 -8.16
C THR A 297 6.46 21.48 -9.28
N GLY A 298 6.80 22.76 -9.31
CA GLY A 298 6.38 23.73 -10.31
C GLY A 298 7.18 25.02 -10.10
N ASN A 299 6.65 26.17 -10.53
CA ASN A 299 7.40 27.43 -10.57
C ASN A 299 8.72 27.31 -11.36
N SER A 300 8.72 26.42 -12.37
CA SER A 300 9.82 26.25 -13.31
C SER A 300 9.98 27.51 -14.17
N LYS A 301 11.12 27.63 -14.86
CA LYS A 301 11.32 28.74 -15.81
C LYS A 301 10.21 28.77 -16.87
N TRP A 302 9.76 27.60 -17.32
CA TRP A 302 8.66 27.49 -18.26
C TRP A 302 7.32 27.94 -17.67
N ASP A 303 6.99 27.53 -16.44
CA ASP A 303 5.74 27.93 -15.77
C ASP A 303 5.65 29.46 -15.59
N LYS A 304 6.78 30.10 -15.28
CA LYS A 304 6.89 31.56 -15.18
C LYS A 304 6.65 32.24 -16.53
N PHE A 305 7.24 31.69 -17.60
CA PHE A 305 7.01 32.17 -18.96
C PHE A 305 5.53 32.04 -19.39
N GLU A 306 4.86 30.93 -19.06
CA GLU A 306 3.43 30.75 -19.32
C GLU A 306 2.54 31.70 -18.50
N GLN A 307 2.99 32.14 -17.32
CA GLN A 307 2.35 33.16 -16.50
C GLN A 307 2.67 34.61 -16.93
N GLY A 308 3.48 34.81 -17.98
CA GLY A 308 3.76 36.12 -18.57
C GLY A 308 5.13 36.74 -18.21
N GLU A 309 5.97 36.07 -17.40
CA GLU A 309 7.37 36.45 -17.19
C GLU A 309 8.19 36.12 -18.46
N GLY A 310 8.08 36.98 -19.48
CA GLY A 310 8.58 36.70 -20.82
C GLY A 310 10.06 36.28 -20.87
N ASP A 311 10.91 36.96 -20.11
CA ASP A 311 12.36 36.73 -20.04
C ASP A 311 12.79 35.54 -19.17
N ALA A 312 11.87 34.86 -18.47
CA ALA A 312 12.16 33.67 -17.66
C ALA A 312 12.77 32.50 -18.48
N VAL A 313 12.51 32.44 -19.79
CA VAL A 313 13.06 31.44 -20.72
C VAL A 313 13.77 32.05 -21.92
N SER A 314 14.84 31.40 -22.35
CA SER A 314 15.60 31.80 -23.53
C SER A 314 14.80 31.62 -24.83
N MET A 315 15.16 32.37 -25.87
CA MET A 315 14.61 32.19 -27.22
C MET A 315 14.86 30.79 -27.79
N GLU A 316 15.88 30.09 -27.30
CA GLU A 316 16.17 28.70 -27.64
C GLU A 316 15.15 27.74 -27.01
N ALA A 317 14.80 27.90 -25.73
CA ALA A 317 13.74 27.12 -25.08
C ALA A 317 12.35 27.39 -25.70
N ARG A 318 12.01 28.66 -26.00
CA ARG A 318 10.75 28.98 -26.72
C ARG A 318 10.69 28.35 -28.11
N ARG A 319 11.84 28.21 -28.79
CA ARG A 319 11.98 27.47 -30.06
C ARG A 319 11.81 25.97 -29.82
N GLY A 320 12.35 25.44 -28.73
CA GLY A 320 12.19 24.07 -28.27
C GLY A 320 10.73 23.65 -28.11
N TYR A 321 9.90 24.48 -27.47
CA TYR A 321 8.49 24.16 -27.33
C TYR A 321 7.73 24.10 -28.67
N ARG A 322 8.12 24.92 -29.67
CA ARG A 322 7.60 24.79 -31.04
C ARG A 322 8.07 23.51 -31.72
N VAL A 323 9.32 23.09 -31.48
CA VAL A 323 9.84 21.79 -31.96
C VAL A 323 9.07 20.64 -31.29
N PHE A 324 8.82 20.69 -29.98
CA PHE A 324 8.07 19.70 -29.21
C PHE A 324 6.65 19.49 -29.74
N GLN A 325 5.94 20.58 -30.04
CA GLN A 325 4.62 20.53 -30.69
C GLN A 325 4.69 19.96 -32.11
N ASN A 326 5.59 20.48 -32.96
CA ASN A 326 5.70 20.08 -34.36
C ASN A 326 6.21 18.64 -34.54
N ALA A 327 7.04 18.15 -33.62
CA ALA A 327 7.49 16.76 -33.53
C ALA A 327 6.45 15.83 -32.88
N ARG A 328 5.25 16.34 -32.57
CA ARG A 328 4.09 15.60 -32.06
C ARG A 328 4.28 15.00 -30.66
N CYS A 329 5.24 15.48 -29.87
CA CYS A 329 5.48 15.01 -28.51
C CYS A 329 4.26 15.23 -27.60
N THR A 330 3.49 16.30 -27.86
CA THR A 330 2.24 16.64 -27.18
C THR A 330 1.10 15.63 -27.38
N LEU A 331 1.23 14.62 -28.25
CA LEU A 331 0.23 13.56 -28.39
C LEU A 331 0.21 12.55 -27.22
N CYS A 332 1.27 12.54 -26.40
CA CYS A 332 1.33 11.79 -25.15
C CYS A 332 1.78 12.70 -23.99
N HIS A 333 2.72 13.62 -24.22
CA HIS A 333 3.23 14.52 -23.18
C HIS A 333 2.44 15.84 -23.14
N VAL A 334 1.21 15.77 -22.61
CA VAL A 334 0.23 16.88 -22.57
C VAL A 334 0.48 17.82 -21.37
N PRO A 335 0.54 19.16 -21.55
CA PRO A 335 0.59 20.12 -20.44
C PRO A 335 -0.63 20.01 -19.50
N PRO A 336 -0.53 20.46 -18.22
CA PRO A 336 0.62 21.11 -17.61
C PRO A 336 1.67 20.12 -17.05
N LEU A 337 1.36 18.83 -16.93
CA LEU A 337 2.27 17.82 -16.35
C LEU A 337 3.19 17.15 -17.38
N TYR A 338 2.93 17.39 -18.66
CA TYR A 338 3.61 16.79 -19.80
C TYR A 338 3.46 15.25 -19.81
N THR A 339 2.22 14.80 -19.58
CA THR A 339 1.80 13.39 -19.62
C THR A 339 0.28 13.30 -19.77
N ASP A 340 -0.19 12.32 -20.55
CA ASP A 340 -1.59 11.91 -20.67
C ASP A 340 -1.95 10.78 -19.67
N SER A 341 -0.96 10.31 -18.90
CA SER A 341 -1.03 9.15 -18.00
C SER A 341 -1.52 7.86 -18.66
N GLN A 342 -1.50 7.78 -20.00
CA GLN A 342 -1.87 6.59 -20.78
C GLN A 342 -0.68 5.65 -20.96
N PHE A 343 -0.94 4.49 -21.57
CA PHE A 343 0.05 3.44 -21.77
C PHE A 343 0.42 3.31 -23.24
N HIS A 344 1.71 3.44 -23.55
CA HIS A 344 2.23 3.41 -24.92
C HIS A 344 3.44 2.50 -25.03
N ASN A 345 3.57 1.79 -26.15
CA ASN A 345 4.74 1.00 -26.48
C ASN A 345 5.67 1.84 -27.36
N VAL A 346 6.82 2.23 -26.80
CA VAL A 346 7.93 2.95 -27.48
C VAL A 346 9.03 2.01 -27.97
N GLY A 347 8.90 0.71 -27.72
CA GLY A 347 9.83 -0.33 -28.17
C GLY A 347 11.09 -0.52 -27.33
N VAL A 348 11.28 0.21 -26.22
CA VAL A 348 12.42 -0.02 -25.31
C VAL A 348 12.44 -1.50 -24.89
N GLY A 349 13.56 -2.19 -25.11
CA GLY A 349 13.73 -3.62 -24.85
C GLY A 349 13.33 -4.56 -25.99
N PHE A 350 12.72 -4.10 -27.09
CA PHE A 350 12.35 -4.98 -28.23
C PHE A 350 13.53 -5.35 -29.14
N ASP A 351 14.70 -4.80 -28.88
CA ASP A 351 16.00 -5.21 -29.40
C ASP A 351 16.60 -6.42 -28.67
N LYS A 352 16.03 -6.82 -27.51
CA LYS A 352 16.46 -7.96 -26.69
C LYS A 352 15.66 -9.24 -27.04
N PRO A 353 16.21 -10.45 -26.77
CA PRO A 353 15.47 -11.71 -26.87
C PRO A 353 14.18 -11.68 -26.04
N GLU A 354 13.12 -12.36 -26.50
CA GLU A 354 11.81 -12.34 -25.85
C GLU A 354 11.85 -12.76 -24.37
N ALA A 355 12.63 -13.78 -24.03
CA ALA A 355 12.80 -14.26 -22.66
C ALA A 355 13.43 -13.23 -21.69
N GLU A 356 14.02 -12.16 -22.21
CA GLU A 356 14.65 -11.07 -21.46
C GLU A 356 13.82 -9.77 -21.50
N ARG A 357 12.70 -9.73 -22.23
CA ARG A 357 11.88 -8.52 -22.36
C ARG A 357 11.06 -8.25 -21.11
N ASP A 358 10.93 -6.97 -20.78
CA ASP A 358 9.91 -6.49 -19.86
C ASP A 358 8.62 -6.26 -20.64
N HIS A 359 7.63 -7.14 -20.44
CA HIS A 359 6.33 -7.07 -21.11
C HIS A 359 5.45 -5.91 -20.61
N GLY A 360 5.90 -5.15 -19.61
CA GLY A 360 5.30 -3.91 -19.16
C GLY A 360 3.87 -4.11 -18.66
N ARG A 361 2.91 -3.45 -19.31
CA ARG A 361 1.51 -3.51 -18.93
C ARG A 361 0.87 -4.89 -19.12
N MET A 362 1.32 -5.70 -20.08
CA MET A 362 0.81 -7.07 -20.24
C MET A 362 1.03 -7.92 -18.98
N ASP A 363 2.09 -7.69 -18.20
CA ASP A 363 2.27 -8.38 -16.91
C ASP A 363 1.15 -8.07 -15.90
N ALA A 364 0.53 -6.89 -16.00
CA ALA A 364 -0.56 -6.44 -15.15
C ALA A 364 -1.94 -6.85 -15.70
N THR A 365 -2.18 -6.71 -17.01
CA THR A 365 -3.51 -6.90 -17.63
C THR A 365 -3.73 -8.29 -18.23
N LYS A 366 -2.65 -9.01 -18.55
CA LYS A 366 -2.64 -10.27 -19.30
C LYS A 366 -3.18 -10.18 -20.74
N ASP A 367 -3.40 -8.98 -21.27
CA ASP A 367 -3.73 -8.76 -22.69
C ASP A 367 -2.44 -8.63 -23.52
N ALA A 368 -2.30 -9.46 -24.56
CA ALA A 368 -1.19 -9.40 -25.49
C ALA A 368 -1.10 -8.05 -26.25
N LYS A 369 -2.22 -7.31 -26.36
CA LYS A 369 -2.23 -5.94 -26.93
C LYS A 369 -1.54 -4.91 -26.04
N ASP A 370 -1.28 -5.23 -24.76
CA ASP A 370 -0.58 -4.36 -23.81
C ASP A 370 0.92 -4.69 -23.69
N ASP A 371 1.42 -5.64 -24.47
CA ASP A 371 2.84 -6.03 -24.49
C ASP A 371 3.75 -4.84 -24.81
N GLY A 372 4.71 -4.61 -23.93
CA GLY A 372 5.68 -3.54 -24.03
C GLY A 372 5.11 -2.12 -23.85
N LYS A 373 3.84 -1.98 -23.43
CA LYS A 373 3.30 -0.66 -23.09
C LYS A 373 3.71 -0.26 -21.67
N PHE A 374 4.10 1.00 -21.53
CA PHE A 374 4.40 1.63 -20.25
C PHE A 374 3.69 2.98 -20.15
N LYS A 375 3.42 3.42 -18.91
CA LYS A 375 2.76 4.69 -18.64
C LYS A 375 3.64 5.86 -19.12
N THR A 376 3.05 6.85 -19.79
CA THR A 376 3.72 8.10 -20.12
C THR A 376 4.22 8.79 -18.82
N PRO A 377 5.54 8.96 -18.60
CA PRO A 377 6.03 9.75 -17.48
C PRO A 377 5.78 11.24 -17.75
N GLY A 378 5.48 12.01 -16.69
CA GLY A 378 5.53 13.47 -16.75
C GLY A 378 6.95 13.96 -17.07
N LEU A 379 7.06 15.09 -17.78
CA LEU A 379 8.35 15.70 -18.14
C LEU A 379 8.76 16.86 -17.24
N ARG A 380 8.01 17.14 -16.16
CA ARG A 380 8.45 18.06 -15.11
C ARG A 380 9.70 17.51 -14.44
N ASP A 381 10.68 18.37 -14.22
CA ASP A 381 12.00 18.02 -13.66
C ASP A 381 12.79 16.92 -14.40
N VAL A 382 12.40 16.55 -15.64
CA VAL A 382 13.01 15.46 -16.43
C VAL A 382 14.54 15.57 -16.58
N ALA A 383 15.08 16.78 -16.59
CA ALA A 383 16.53 17.00 -16.68
C ALA A 383 17.33 16.50 -15.46
N LYS A 384 16.67 16.19 -14.34
CA LYS A 384 17.27 15.60 -13.13
C LYS A 384 17.09 14.08 -13.03
N THR A 385 16.24 13.47 -13.86
CA THR A 385 15.72 12.11 -13.66
C THR A 385 16.42 11.04 -14.50
N GLY A 386 17.67 11.27 -14.92
CA GLY A 386 18.44 10.25 -15.64
C GLY A 386 18.87 9.09 -14.72
N PRO A 387 19.16 7.89 -15.26
CA PRO A 387 18.97 7.49 -16.66
C PRO A 387 17.49 7.31 -17.03
N TYR A 388 17.21 7.24 -18.33
CA TYR A 388 15.88 7.38 -18.91
C TYR A 388 15.28 6.04 -19.34
N PHE A 389 13.95 6.04 -19.47
CA PHE A 389 13.07 4.89 -19.74
C PHE A 389 12.97 3.89 -18.58
N HIS A 390 12.00 2.97 -18.68
CA HIS A 390 11.63 2.06 -17.60
C HIS A 390 12.76 1.11 -17.18
N ASP A 391 13.72 0.81 -18.06
CA ASP A 391 14.89 -0.05 -17.80
C ASP A 391 16.19 0.73 -17.60
N GLY A 392 16.13 2.08 -17.61
CA GLY A 392 17.31 2.94 -17.45
C GLY A 392 18.38 2.77 -18.54
N SER A 393 18.02 2.24 -19.71
CA SER A 393 18.95 1.90 -20.79
C SER A 393 19.63 3.10 -21.47
N VAL A 394 19.17 4.33 -21.21
CA VAL A 394 19.65 5.53 -21.90
C VAL A 394 20.17 6.55 -20.87
N ALA A 395 21.44 6.92 -20.95
CA ALA A 395 22.10 7.69 -19.90
C ALA A 395 21.71 9.18 -19.88
N THR A 396 21.59 9.81 -21.05
CA THR A 396 21.44 11.28 -21.15
C THR A 396 20.11 11.73 -21.76
N LEU A 397 19.69 12.95 -21.42
CA LEU A 397 18.46 13.55 -21.95
C LEU A 397 18.53 13.72 -23.47
N SER A 398 19.72 14.03 -24.01
CA SER A 398 19.95 14.14 -25.46
C SER A 398 19.75 12.81 -26.17
N GLU A 399 20.23 11.69 -25.61
CA GLU A 399 20.00 10.35 -26.17
C GLU A 399 18.53 9.93 -26.07
N ALA A 400 17.83 10.29 -24.98
CA ALA A 400 16.40 10.02 -24.82
C ALA A 400 15.56 10.81 -25.84
N ILE A 401 15.90 12.08 -26.07
CA ILE A 401 15.35 12.89 -27.18
C ILE A 401 15.62 12.19 -28.52
N ASP A 402 16.86 11.76 -28.76
CA ASP A 402 17.25 11.10 -30.01
C ASP A 402 16.49 9.79 -30.28
N PHE A 403 16.26 8.98 -29.24
CA PHE A 403 15.46 7.76 -29.29
C PHE A 403 14.00 8.07 -29.69
N MET A 404 13.37 9.03 -29.01
CA MET A 404 11.98 9.40 -29.28
C MET A 404 11.82 10.06 -30.65
N VAL A 405 12.77 10.89 -31.08
CA VAL A 405 12.81 11.53 -32.40
C VAL A 405 13.00 10.50 -33.53
N LYS A 406 13.71 9.40 -33.29
CA LYS A 406 13.78 8.24 -34.21
C LYS A 406 12.47 7.44 -34.28
N GLY A 407 11.50 7.71 -33.39
CA GLY A 407 10.22 7.01 -33.29
C GLY A 407 10.31 5.69 -32.52
N GLY A 408 11.29 5.54 -31.63
CA GLY A 408 11.52 4.33 -30.84
C GLY A 408 11.88 3.09 -31.67
N ILE A 409 11.88 1.92 -31.04
CA ILE A 409 12.23 0.64 -31.70
C ILE A 409 10.97 0.02 -32.31
N LYS A 410 11.04 -0.33 -33.60
CA LYS A 410 9.92 -0.95 -34.32
C LYS A 410 9.59 -2.33 -33.73
N ASN A 411 8.32 -2.55 -33.41
CA ASN A 411 7.78 -3.84 -33.01
C ASN A 411 6.27 -3.90 -33.36
N PRO A 412 5.60 -5.08 -33.30
CA PRO A 412 4.19 -5.23 -33.69
C PRO A 412 3.20 -4.38 -32.88
N ASN A 413 3.50 -4.09 -31.61
CA ASN A 413 2.63 -3.41 -30.67
C ASN A 413 2.98 -1.92 -30.49
N ARG A 414 3.99 -1.40 -31.22
CA ARG A 414 4.47 -0.01 -31.10
C ARG A 414 3.36 0.99 -31.40
N ASP A 415 3.23 2.00 -30.55
CA ASP A 415 2.16 2.99 -30.66
C ASP A 415 2.18 3.74 -32.01
N GLU A 416 1.02 3.84 -32.65
CA GLU A 416 0.89 4.44 -33.98
C GLU A 416 1.17 5.96 -33.99
N LYS A 417 1.01 6.66 -32.86
CA LYS A 417 1.37 8.09 -32.71
C LYS A 417 2.86 8.33 -32.94
N LEU A 418 3.72 7.33 -32.68
CA LEU A 418 5.18 7.42 -32.82
C LEU A 418 5.60 7.37 -34.29
N LYS A 419 5.67 8.56 -34.90
CA LYS A 419 6.25 8.76 -36.24
C LYS A 419 7.64 9.41 -36.12
N PRO A 420 8.68 8.88 -36.79
CA PRO A 420 10.01 9.49 -36.77
C PRO A 420 9.99 10.93 -37.29
N SER A 421 10.71 11.83 -36.62
CA SER A 421 10.84 13.24 -37.00
C SER A 421 12.28 13.58 -37.42
N ARG A 422 12.44 14.38 -38.48
CA ARG A 422 13.76 14.85 -38.92
C ARG A 422 14.07 16.20 -38.27
N LEU A 423 14.72 16.16 -37.11
CA LEU A 423 15.17 17.35 -36.39
C LEU A 423 16.65 17.65 -36.68
N SER A 424 16.96 18.92 -37.00
CA SER A 424 18.34 19.41 -37.11
C SER A 424 19.02 19.43 -35.73
N ALA A 425 20.35 19.53 -35.69
CA ALA A 425 21.10 19.69 -34.43
C ALA A 425 20.60 20.92 -33.62
N ARG A 426 20.25 22.01 -34.31
CA ARG A 426 19.67 23.22 -33.71
C ARG A 426 18.27 22.98 -33.13
N ASP A 427 17.48 22.10 -33.74
CA ASP A 427 16.16 21.70 -33.22
C ASP A 427 16.27 20.80 -32.00
N ARG A 428 17.21 19.84 -32.00
CA ARG A 428 17.47 18.97 -30.85
C ARG A 428 17.95 19.77 -29.63
N LYS A 429 18.92 20.67 -29.81
CA LYS A 429 19.39 21.55 -28.74
C LYS A 429 18.29 22.48 -28.21
N ALA A 430 17.47 23.04 -29.11
CA ALA A 430 16.32 23.85 -28.71
C ALA A 430 15.30 23.03 -27.89
N LEU A 431 14.96 21.82 -28.34
CA LEU A 431 14.07 20.89 -27.64
C LEU A 431 14.61 20.52 -26.26
N GLN A 432 15.91 20.23 -26.13
CA GLN A 432 16.55 19.99 -24.84
C GLN A 432 16.43 21.20 -23.91
N ALA A 433 16.73 22.41 -24.39
CA ALA A 433 16.60 23.64 -23.60
C ALA A 433 15.15 23.92 -23.14
N PHE A 434 14.15 23.44 -23.87
CA PHE A 434 12.75 23.46 -23.41
C PHE A 434 12.53 22.46 -22.27
N LEU A 435 12.95 21.20 -22.41
CA LEU A 435 12.79 20.18 -21.36
C LEU A 435 13.55 20.54 -20.08
N GLU A 436 14.75 21.12 -20.19
CA GLU A 436 15.50 21.68 -19.05
C GLU A 436 14.73 22.82 -18.36
N SER A 437 13.97 23.62 -19.10
CA SER A 437 13.16 24.71 -18.54
C SER A 437 11.91 24.26 -17.77
N LEU A 438 11.54 22.96 -17.86
CA LEU A 438 10.47 22.31 -17.06
C LEU A 438 10.93 21.92 -15.64
N THR A 439 12.19 22.19 -15.29
CA THR A 439 12.74 21.96 -13.95
C THR A 439 12.15 22.95 -12.95
N GLY A 440 11.41 22.45 -11.97
CA GLY A 440 10.72 23.27 -10.97
C GLY A 440 11.53 23.54 -9.69
N THR A 441 10.87 24.20 -8.75
CA THR A 441 11.35 24.46 -7.40
C THR A 441 10.98 23.27 -6.50
N ALA A 442 11.98 22.52 -6.03
CA ALA A 442 11.75 21.41 -5.11
C ALA A 442 11.33 21.93 -3.72
N THR A 443 10.32 21.30 -3.13
CA THR A 443 9.69 21.72 -1.87
C THR A 443 10.22 20.98 -0.65
N PHE A 444 10.51 19.69 -0.79
CA PHE A 444 11.08 18.82 0.22
C PHE A 444 12.54 18.49 -0.14
N THR A 445 13.51 19.13 0.52
CA THR A 445 14.93 19.12 0.06
C THR A 445 15.95 18.71 1.13
N LYS A 446 15.51 18.40 2.35
CA LYS A 446 16.39 18.04 3.48
C LYS A 446 15.77 16.91 4.29
N ALA A 447 16.55 15.88 4.59
CA ALA A 447 16.13 14.81 5.49
C ALA A 447 15.58 15.41 6.80
N PRO A 448 14.40 14.96 7.27
CA PRO A 448 13.85 15.39 8.55
C PRO A 448 14.56 14.68 9.71
N ASP A 449 14.58 15.31 10.89
CA ASP A 449 14.94 14.61 12.12
C ASP A 449 13.94 13.46 12.38
N LEU A 450 14.45 12.29 12.78
CA LEU A 450 13.63 11.10 13.05
C LEU A 450 13.40 10.90 14.56
N PRO A 451 12.21 10.44 15.01
CA PRO A 451 11.94 10.10 16.41
C PRO A 451 12.71 8.89 16.95
#